data_AF-A0A0S6XGD0-F1
#
_entry.id   AF-A0A0S6XGD0-F1
#
_cell.length_a   1.000
_cell.length_b   1.000
_cell.length_c   1.000
_cell.angle_alpha   90.00
_cell.angle_beta   90.00
_cell.angle_gamma   90.00
#
_symmetry.space_group_name_H-M   'P 1'
#
loop_
_entity.id
_entity.type
_entity.pdbx_description
1 polymer ?
#
loop_
_entity_poly.entity_id
_entity_poly.type
_entity_poly.pdbx_seq_one_letter_code
_entity_poly.pdbx_strand_id
1 'polypeptide(L)'
;MRNAKQDFDAHKTASTGKDASVRSDRIKETGTDEKSLAPFHGRTLTSNRSAVLSLETVWCEDWSTDKQHISPWPTIAEMKHEGDERVSTSVNHRRFLAVPRYPPSESGPEVPWNELAFLPQYPLDKIGAKAEQDESFLSPRHDFEIQINDLEGLSLLGEELMNALDPFDIYGLKGR
;
A
#
# COMPACT_ATOMS: atom_id res chain seq x y z
N MET A 1 -7.58 -41.14 3.27
CA MET A 1 -6.77 -39.92 3.10
C MET A 1 -7.58 -38.76 3.64
N ARG A 2 -7.14 -38.08 4.71
CA ARG A 2 -7.80 -36.83 5.16
C ARG A 2 -7.57 -35.76 4.09
N ASN A 3 -8.62 -35.03 3.76
CA ASN A 3 -8.60 -34.02 2.71
C ASN A 3 -7.85 -32.79 3.26
N ALA A 4 -6.83 -32.28 2.57
CA ALA A 4 -6.01 -31.16 3.05
C ALA A 4 -6.83 -29.92 3.48
N LYS A 5 -8.00 -29.73 2.85
CA LYS A 5 -8.97 -28.71 3.21
C LYS A 5 -9.56 -28.91 4.62
N GLN A 6 -9.86 -30.14 5.02
CA GLN A 6 -10.39 -30.46 6.34
C GLN A 6 -9.35 -30.22 7.44
N ASP A 7 -8.07 -30.53 7.18
CA ASP A 7 -6.99 -30.26 8.13
C ASP A 7 -6.73 -28.75 8.27
N PHE A 8 -6.80 -27.98 7.17
CA PHE A 8 -6.71 -26.51 7.21
C PHE A 8 -7.87 -25.88 7.98
N ASP A 9 -9.11 -26.30 7.71
CA ASP A 9 -10.29 -25.79 8.40
C ASP A 9 -10.25 -26.14 9.89
N ALA A 10 -9.79 -27.35 10.25
CA ALA A 10 -9.60 -27.75 11.64
C ALA A 10 -8.53 -26.91 12.34
N HIS A 11 -7.39 -26.65 11.70
CA HIS A 11 -6.33 -25.80 12.23
C HIS A 11 -6.80 -24.34 12.40
N LYS A 12 -7.51 -23.80 11.41
CA LYS A 12 -8.08 -22.45 11.47
C LYS A 12 -9.05 -22.35 12.64
N THR A 13 -9.98 -23.30 12.77
CA THR A 13 -10.97 -23.31 13.86
C THR A 13 -10.29 -23.42 15.23
N ALA A 14 -9.29 -24.28 15.36
CA ALA A 14 -8.52 -24.43 16.61
C ALA A 14 -7.72 -23.17 16.98
N SER A 15 -7.09 -22.50 16.00
CA SER A 15 -6.38 -21.24 16.22
C SER A 15 -7.34 -20.13 16.65
N THR A 16 -8.45 -19.97 15.91
CA THR A 16 -9.45 -18.95 16.20
C THR A 16 -10.06 -19.14 17.59
N GLY A 17 -10.29 -20.39 18.01
CA GLY A 17 -10.77 -20.72 19.35
C GLY A 17 -9.78 -20.37 20.47
N LYS A 18 -8.49 -20.64 20.26
CA LYS A 18 -7.44 -20.23 21.22
C LYS A 18 -7.34 -18.71 21.33
N ASP A 19 -7.35 -18.01 20.20
CA ASP A 19 -7.26 -16.54 20.17
C ASP A 19 -8.48 -15.89 20.85
N ALA A 20 -9.68 -16.45 20.65
CA ALA A 20 -10.89 -16.01 21.34
C ALA A 20 -10.80 -16.23 22.86
N SER A 21 -10.28 -17.38 23.32
CA SER A 21 -10.06 -17.65 24.75
C SER A 21 -9.09 -16.65 25.37
N VAL A 22 -7.93 -16.44 24.73
CA VAL A 22 -6.90 -15.49 25.20
C VAL A 22 -7.47 -14.07 25.29
N ARG A 23 -8.27 -13.64 24.30
CA ARG A 23 -8.99 -12.36 24.38
C ARG A 23 -9.92 -12.30 25.57
N SER A 24 -10.77 -13.32 25.75
CA SER A 24 -11.78 -13.34 26.80
C SER A 24 -11.18 -13.35 28.22
N ASP A 25 -10.04 -14.01 28.42
CA ASP A 25 -9.37 -14.04 29.72
C ASP A 25 -8.68 -12.71 30.03
N ARG A 26 -8.08 -12.07 29.01
CA ARG A 26 -7.51 -10.72 29.14
C ARG A 26 -8.57 -9.66 29.46
N ILE A 27 -9.78 -9.80 28.92
CA ILE A 27 -10.95 -8.97 29.21
C ILE A 27 -11.37 -9.09 30.68
N LYS A 28 -11.41 -10.32 31.21
CA LYS A 28 -11.73 -10.57 32.63
C LYS A 28 -10.67 -9.99 33.57
N GLU A 29 -9.38 -10.13 33.23
CA GLU A 29 -8.27 -9.63 34.04
C GLU A 29 -8.21 -8.10 34.09
N THR A 30 -8.48 -7.44 32.96
CA THR A 30 -8.41 -5.97 32.85
C THR A 30 -9.74 -5.27 33.16
N GLY A 31 -10.84 -6.02 33.28
CA GLY A 31 -12.19 -5.46 33.45
C GLY A 31 -12.68 -4.67 32.23
N THR A 32 -12.02 -4.82 31.08
CA THR A 32 -12.36 -4.09 29.84
C THR A 32 -13.34 -4.92 29.01
N ASP A 33 -14.61 -4.49 28.94
CA ASP A 33 -15.62 -5.07 28.03
C ASP A 33 -15.09 -5.09 26.58
N GLU A 34 -15.46 -6.07 25.75
CA GLU A 34 -15.06 -6.12 24.32
C GLU A 34 -15.40 -4.81 23.61
N LYS A 35 -16.52 -4.20 23.99
CA LYS A 35 -16.93 -2.88 23.51
C LYS A 35 -15.97 -1.79 23.94
N SER A 36 -15.34 -1.86 25.11
CA SER A 36 -14.38 -0.86 25.58
C SER A 36 -13.03 -0.93 24.86
N LEU A 37 -12.67 -2.10 24.33
CA LEU A 37 -11.46 -2.30 23.52
C LEU A 37 -11.69 -1.98 22.04
N ALA A 38 -12.94 -1.96 21.59
CA ALA A 38 -13.27 -1.56 20.23
C ALA A 38 -13.01 -0.05 20.03
N PRO A 39 -12.50 0.37 18.86
CA PRO A 39 -12.38 1.78 18.51
C PRO A 39 -13.68 2.54 18.80
N PHE A 40 -13.58 3.72 19.43
CA PHE A 40 -14.72 4.55 19.87
C PHE A 40 -15.78 3.81 20.68
N HIS A 41 -15.39 2.83 21.50
CA HIS A 41 -16.31 2.01 22.27
C HIS A 41 -17.32 1.23 21.41
N GLY A 42 -16.93 0.85 20.19
CA GLY A 42 -17.79 0.17 19.22
C GLY A 42 -18.75 1.11 18.47
N ARG A 43 -18.57 2.44 18.58
CA ARG A 43 -19.31 3.40 17.76
C ARG A 43 -18.68 3.53 16.38
N THR A 44 -19.51 3.59 15.37
CA THR A 44 -19.10 3.90 13.99
C THR A 44 -19.23 5.39 13.73
N LEU A 45 -18.28 5.93 12.96
CA LEU A 45 -18.35 7.29 12.45
C LEU A 45 -19.14 7.27 11.14
N THR A 46 -20.24 8.02 11.07
CA THR A 46 -21.07 8.15 9.86
C THR A 46 -20.60 9.35 9.03
N SER A 47 -19.37 9.30 8.55
CA SER A 47 -18.70 10.41 7.85
C SER A 47 -17.56 9.90 6.98
N ASN A 48 -16.92 10.78 6.21
CA ASN A 48 -15.66 10.49 5.51
C ASN A 48 -14.42 10.48 6.42
N ARG A 49 -14.58 10.36 7.75
CA ARG A 49 -13.47 10.44 8.71
C ARG A 49 -13.06 9.08 9.26
N SER A 50 -11.76 8.84 9.26
CA SER A 50 -11.11 7.65 9.79
C SER A 50 -11.29 7.54 11.29
N ALA A 51 -11.40 6.29 11.75
CA ALA A 51 -11.31 5.98 13.17
C ALA A 51 -9.95 6.39 13.78
N VAL A 52 -8.90 6.45 12.95
CA VAL A 52 -7.56 6.86 13.37
C VAL A 52 -7.44 8.37 13.16
N LEU A 53 -7.27 9.13 14.24
CA LEU A 53 -7.05 10.58 14.24
C LEU A 53 -8.20 11.44 13.66
N SER A 54 -9.36 10.85 13.33
CA SER A 54 -10.50 11.58 12.74
C SER A 54 -10.17 12.34 11.45
N LEU A 55 -9.17 11.86 10.71
CA LEU A 55 -8.72 12.43 9.44
C LEU A 55 -9.61 11.96 8.28
N GLU A 56 -9.76 12.80 7.25
CA GLU A 56 -10.52 12.46 6.05
C GLU A 56 -9.90 11.28 5.30
N THR A 57 -10.75 10.39 4.82
CA THR A 57 -10.36 9.19 4.08
C THR A 57 -11.50 8.62 3.26
N VAL A 58 -11.17 7.94 2.16
CA VAL A 58 -12.12 7.13 1.39
C VAL A 58 -12.34 5.72 1.96
N TRP A 59 -11.55 5.31 2.96
CA TRP A 59 -11.59 3.97 3.55
C TRP A 59 -12.63 3.83 4.67
N CYS A 60 -13.79 4.46 4.50
CA CYS A 60 -14.93 4.41 5.43
C CYS A 60 -16.19 3.96 4.70
N GLU A 61 -17.16 3.40 5.44
CA GLU A 61 -18.43 2.94 4.87
C GLU A 61 -19.19 4.12 4.23
N ASP A 62 -19.30 5.23 4.97
CA ASP A 62 -19.97 6.46 4.55
C ASP A 62 -19.00 7.49 3.92
N TRP A 63 -18.01 7.04 3.15
CA TRP A 63 -16.96 7.91 2.60
C TRP A 63 -17.47 9.06 1.72
N SER A 64 -18.66 8.92 1.14
CA SER A 64 -19.23 9.88 0.20
C SER A 64 -20.01 11.01 0.86
N THR A 65 -20.44 10.84 2.12
CA THR A 65 -21.41 11.73 2.78
C THR A 65 -20.90 13.16 2.94
N ASP A 66 -19.64 13.33 3.35
CA ASP A 66 -19.03 14.65 3.61
C ASP A 66 -18.00 15.04 2.55
N LYS A 67 -17.88 14.26 1.46
CA LYS A 67 -16.91 14.51 0.42
C LYS A 67 -17.43 15.60 -0.51
N GLN A 68 -16.70 16.72 -0.58
CA GLN A 68 -17.08 17.88 -1.39
C GLN A 68 -17.26 17.54 -2.88
N HIS A 69 -16.33 16.74 -3.42
CA HIS A 69 -16.29 16.42 -4.83
C HIS A 69 -16.15 14.91 -5.04
N ILE A 70 -17.11 14.36 -5.78
CA ILE A 70 -17.10 12.95 -6.17
C ILE A 70 -16.87 12.91 -7.67
N SER A 71 -15.75 12.30 -8.07
CA SER A 71 -15.46 12.07 -9.49
C SER A 71 -16.62 11.29 -10.11
N PRO A 72 -17.13 11.70 -11.29
CA PRO A 72 -17.93 10.78 -12.06
C PRO A 72 -17.09 9.53 -12.38
N TRP A 73 -17.80 8.43 -12.67
CA TRP A 73 -17.14 7.23 -13.16
C TRP A 73 -16.38 7.55 -14.45
N PRO A 74 -15.17 7.01 -14.65
CA PRO A 74 -14.38 7.33 -15.83
C PRO A 74 -15.12 6.98 -17.11
N THR A 75 -15.02 7.88 -18.07
CA THR A 75 -15.49 7.71 -19.44
C THR A 75 -14.68 6.65 -20.18
N ILE A 76 -15.22 6.15 -21.29
CA ILE A 76 -14.52 5.20 -22.16
C ILE A 76 -13.19 5.79 -22.68
N ALA A 77 -13.16 7.10 -22.96
CA ALA A 77 -11.95 7.78 -23.41
C ALA A 77 -10.85 7.77 -22.33
N GLU A 78 -11.22 8.07 -21.08
CA GLU A 78 -10.32 7.99 -19.92
C GLU A 78 -9.82 6.57 -19.69
N MET A 79 -10.71 5.58 -19.78
CA MET A 79 -10.34 4.17 -19.63
C MET A 79 -9.33 3.70 -20.69
N LYS A 80 -9.45 4.20 -21.92
CA LYS A 80 -8.52 3.87 -23.02
C LYS A 80 -7.16 4.53 -22.89
N HIS A 81 -7.13 5.78 -22.42
CA HIS A 81 -5.89 6.55 -22.37
C HIS A 81 -5.09 6.29 -21.10
N GLU A 82 -5.76 6.29 -19.95
CA GLU A 82 -5.13 6.24 -18.62
C GLU A 82 -5.54 5.00 -17.81
N GLY A 83 -6.69 4.41 -18.14
CA GLY A 83 -7.27 3.32 -17.39
C GLY A 83 -6.91 1.92 -17.86
N ASP A 84 -7.85 0.99 -17.66
CA ASP A 84 -7.61 -0.44 -17.80
C ASP A 84 -7.37 -0.89 -19.26
N GLU A 85 -7.93 -0.16 -20.22
CA GLU A 85 -7.78 -0.47 -21.65
C GLU A 85 -6.45 0.01 -22.23
N ARG A 86 -5.63 0.71 -21.44
CA ARG A 86 -4.30 1.13 -21.89
C ARG A 86 -3.45 -0.09 -22.22
N VAL A 87 -2.80 -0.06 -23.39
CA VAL A 87 -1.82 -1.08 -23.80
C VAL A 87 -0.69 -1.08 -22.77
N SER A 88 -0.62 -2.14 -21.96
CA SER A 88 0.46 -2.34 -21.01
C SER A 88 1.66 -2.94 -21.73
N THR A 89 2.81 -2.28 -21.63
CA THR A 89 4.08 -2.76 -22.19
C THR A 89 4.76 -3.82 -21.32
N SER A 90 4.32 -4.06 -20.08
CA SER A 90 4.91 -5.09 -19.22
C SER A 90 3.90 -5.73 -18.27
N VAL A 91 4.13 -7.00 -17.92
CA VAL A 91 3.29 -7.77 -16.99
C VAL A 91 3.20 -7.13 -15.58
N ASN A 92 4.20 -6.33 -15.22
CA ASN A 92 4.31 -5.67 -13.91
C ASN A 92 3.64 -4.29 -13.91
N HIS A 93 3.58 -3.60 -15.05
CA HIS A 93 2.82 -2.35 -15.19
C HIS A 93 1.37 -2.70 -15.48
N ARG A 94 0.70 -3.24 -14.46
CA ARG A 94 -0.71 -3.64 -14.56
C ARG A 94 -1.61 -2.43 -14.81
N ARG A 95 -2.81 -2.77 -15.24
CA ARG A 95 -3.91 -1.88 -15.55
C ARG A 95 -4.43 -1.24 -14.26
N PHE A 96 -4.46 0.09 -14.22
CA PHE A 96 -5.06 0.85 -13.12
C PHE A 96 -6.34 1.50 -13.62
N LEU A 97 -7.24 1.88 -12.72
CA LEU A 97 -8.34 2.77 -13.09
C LEU A 97 -7.77 4.16 -13.44
N ALA A 98 -8.48 4.87 -14.32
CA ALA A 98 -8.14 6.25 -14.64
C ALA A 98 -8.18 7.11 -13.36
N VAL A 99 -7.33 8.15 -13.32
CA VAL A 99 -7.21 8.99 -12.13
C VAL A 99 -8.49 9.82 -11.94
N PRO A 100 -9.07 9.86 -10.72
CA PRO A 100 -10.25 10.67 -10.45
C PRO A 100 -10.05 12.17 -10.75
N ARG A 101 -11.03 12.81 -11.39
CA ARG A 101 -11.00 14.22 -11.81
C ARG A 101 -12.22 14.99 -11.33
N TYR A 102 -12.11 16.32 -11.30
CA TYR A 102 -13.26 17.15 -10.98
C TYR A 102 -14.42 16.91 -11.97
N PRO A 103 -15.67 16.94 -11.50
CA PRO A 103 -16.82 16.87 -12.39
C PRO A 103 -16.77 17.98 -13.46
N PRO A 104 -17.12 17.68 -14.73
CA PRO A 104 -17.20 18.70 -15.78
C PRO A 104 -18.13 19.87 -15.41
N SER A 105 -19.19 19.60 -14.66
CA SER A 105 -20.13 20.61 -14.16
C SER A 105 -19.48 21.70 -13.32
N GLU A 106 -18.38 21.40 -12.63
CA GLU A 106 -17.68 22.33 -11.75
C GLU A 106 -16.53 23.06 -12.46
N SER A 107 -15.92 22.43 -13.47
CA SER A 107 -14.80 23.01 -14.24
C SER A 107 -15.26 23.81 -15.46
N GLY A 108 -16.53 23.66 -15.84
CA GLY A 108 -17.15 24.27 -17.02
C GLY A 108 -17.65 23.19 -17.99
N PRO A 109 -18.89 23.30 -18.50
CA PRO A 109 -19.54 22.22 -19.26
C PRO A 109 -18.83 21.84 -20.58
N GLU A 110 -17.91 22.67 -21.06
CA GLU A 110 -17.19 22.48 -22.33
C GLU A 110 -15.74 22.03 -22.15
N VAL A 111 -15.26 21.86 -20.91
CA VAL A 111 -13.87 21.45 -20.67
C VAL A 111 -13.74 19.95 -21.01
N PRO A 112 -12.85 19.58 -21.95
CA PRO A 112 -12.64 18.19 -22.30
C PRO A 112 -11.99 17.44 -21.12
N TRP A 113 -12.25 16.14 -21.00
CA TRP A 113 -11.85 15.34 -19.83
C TRP A 113 -10.35 15.41 -19.52
N ASN A 114 -9.52 15.51 -20.56
CA ASN A 114 -8.06 15.54 -20.46
C ASN A 114 -7.53 16.85 -19.86
N GLU A 115 -8.33 17.92 -19.89
CA GLU A 115 -8.00 19.22 -19.29
C GLU A 115 -8.59 19.39 -17.88
N LEU A 116 -9.47 18.47 -17.45
CA LEU A 116 -10.01 18.50 -16.09
C LEU A 116 -8.91 18.23 -15.07
N ALA A 117 -8.86 19.06 -14.03
CA ALA A 117 -7.91 18.88 -12.93
C ALA A 117 -8.18 17.57 -12.16
N PHE A 118 -7.12 16.96 -11.65
CA PHE A 118 -7.23 15.79 -10.78
C PHE A 118 -7.85 16.16 -9.43
N LEU A 119 -8.65 15.24 -8.89
CA LEU A 119 -9.14 15.38 -7.52
C LEU A 119 -7.99 15.11 -6.53
N PRO A 120 -7.76 16.00 -5.56
CA PRO A 120 -6.73 15.78 -4.55
C PRO A 120 -7.09 14.56 -3.70
N GLN A 121 -6.10 13.70 -3.44
CA GLN A 121 -6.22 12.61 -2.48
C GLN A 121 -6.13 13.16 -1.06
N TYR A 122 -6.94 12.63 -0.14
CA TYR A 122 -6.82 12.97 1.27
C TYR A 122 -5.46 12.56 1.81
N PRO A 123 -4.90 13.27 2.81
CA PRO A 123 -3.58 12.96 3.36
C PRO A 123 -3.41 11.50 3.79
N LEU A 124 -4.46 10.89 4.38
CA LEU A 124 -4.44 9.50 4.81
C LEU A 124 -4.44 8.49 3.64
N ASP A 125 -4.98 8.90 2.48
CA ASP A 125 -5.18 8.04 1.31
C ASP A 125 -4.01 8.11 0.33
N LYS A 126 -3.03 9.00 0.57
CA LYS A 126 -1.85 9.14 -0.29
C LYS A 126 -0.97 7.90 -0.16
N ILE A 127 -0.97 7.06 -1.20
CA ILE A 127 -0.12 5.87 -1.27
C ILE A 127 1.12 6.19 -2.14
N GLY A 128 2.30 5.78 -1.69
CA GLY A 128 3.52 5.88 -2.49
C GLY A 128 4.01 7.31 -2.71
N ALA A 129 3.61 8.26 -1.85
CA ALA A 129 4.26 9.54 -1.78
C ALA A 129 5.76 9.31 -1.55
N LYS A 130 6.60 9.85 -2.44
CA LYS A 130 8.05 9.84 -2.21
C LYS A 130 8.27 10.63 -0.93
N ALA A 131 8.88 10.00 0.06
CA ALA A 131 9.46 10.72 1.17
C ALA A 131 10.36 11.83 0.59
N GLU A 132 10.27 13.04 1.14
CA GLU A 132 11.27 14.07 0.85
C GLU A 132 12.66 13.48 1.17
N GLN A 133 13.70 13.94 0.45
CA GLN A 133 15.00 13.26 0.38
C GLN A 133 15.60 12.87 1.76
N ASP A 134 15.26 13.61 2.80
CA ASP A 134 15.78 13.41 4.17
C ASP A 134 15.05 12.33 4.98
N GLU A 135 13.85 11.88 4.57
CA GLU A 135 13.08 10.81 5.25
C GLU A 135 13.14 9.46 4.50
N SER A 136 13.93 9.38 3.43
CA SER A 136 14.09 8.21 2.57
C SER A 136 14.66 6.97 3.29
N PHE A 137 15.41 7.16 4.37
CA PHE A 137 16.15 6.09 5.07
C PHE A 137 15.27 4.97 5.66
N LEU A 138 13.97 5.20 5.86
CA LEU A 138 13.06 4.24 6.48
C LEU A 138 12.10 3.55 5.50
N SER A 139 12.18 3.83 4.20
CA SER A 139 11.29 3.21 3.22
C SER A 139 11.72 1.77 2.90
N PRO A 140 10.86 0.74 3.12
CA PRO A 140 11.19 -0.66 2.83
C PRO A 140 11.38 -0.97 1.33
N ARG A 141 11.16 0.00 0.44
CA ARG A 141 11.19 -0.14 -1.02
C ARG A 141 12.18 0.81 -1.70
N HIS A 142 13.10 1.42 -0.96
CA HIS A 142 14.22 2.08 -1.61
C HIS A 142 15.23 1.00 -1.98
N ASP A 143 15.10 0.49 -3.21
CA ASP A 143 16.19 -0.22 -3.88
C ASP A 143 17.28 0.81 -4.10
N PHE A 144 18.12 0.98 -3.09
CA PHE A 144 19.39 1.63 -3.22
C PHE A 144 20.24 0.77 -4.15
N GLU A 145 20.18 1.02 -5.45
CA GLU A 145 21.32 0.73 -6.32
C GLU A 145 22.45 1.72 -5.96
N ILE A 146 22.94 1.67 -4.72
CA ILE A 146 24.15 2.39 -4.34
C ILE A 146 25.28 1.64 -5.04
N GLN A 147 25.79 2.27 -6.09
CA GLN A 147 27.02 1.86 -6.73
C GLN A 147 28.17 2.26 -5.80
N ILE A 148 28.62 1.30 -4.98
CA ILE A 148 29.81 1.45 -4.15
C ILE A 148 31.02 1.17 -5.06
N ASN A 149 31.99 2.08 -5.08
CA ASN A 149 33.24 1.85 -5.82
C ASN A 149 34.18 0.91 -5.02
N ASP A 150 35.17 0.31 -5.68
CA ASP A 150 36.05 -0.69 -5.03
C ASP A 150 36.80 -0.14 -3.81
N LEU A 151 37.15 1.15 -3.81
CA LEU A 151 37.86 1.80 -2.70
C LEU A 151 36.96 2.00 -1.47
N GLU A 152 35.72 2.42 -1.70
CA GLU A 152 34.69 2.55 -0.66
C GLU A 152 34.26 1.17 -0.16
N GLY A 153 34.15 0.18 -1.05
CA GLY A 153 33.88 -1.21 -0.70
C GLY A 153 34.96 -1.78 0.21
N LEU A 154 36.23 -1.50 -0.06
CA LEU A 154 37.36 -1.95 0.74
C LEU A 154 37.36 -1.34 2.15
N SER A 155 36.95 -0.07 2.28
CA SER A 155 36.76 0.60 3.58
C SER A 155 35.60 0.02 4.38
N LEU A 156 34.49 -0.32 3.72
CA LEU A 156 33.25 -0.76 4.37
C LEU A 156 33.25 -2.25 4.73
N LEU A 157 33.71 -3.11 3.83
CA LEU A 157 33.62 -4.57 3.92
C LEU A 157 34.95 -5.23 4.28
N GLY A 158 36.06 -4.52 4.08
CA GLY A 158 37.41 -5.04 4.24
C GLY A 158 37.92 -5.79 3.01
N GLU A 159 39.24 -5.93 2.95
CA GLU A 159 39.95 -6.53 1.81
C GLU A 159 39.56 -8.01 1.57
N GLU A 160 39.38 -8.79 2.64
CA GLU A 160 39.06 -10.22 2.54
C GLU A 160 37.69 -10.46 1.90
N LEU A 161 36.69 -9.67 2.27
CA LEU A 161 35.32 -9.82 1.75
C LEU A 161 35.22 -9.26 0.33
N MET A 162 35.90 -8.15 0.02
CA MET A 162 35.97 -7.60 -1.33
C MET A 162 36.60 -8.60 -2.31
N ASN A 163 37.69 -9.24 -1.93
CA ASN A 163 38.34 -10.29 -2.75
C ASN A 163 37.45 -11.54 -2.95
N ALA A 164 36.46 -11.77 -2.09
CA ALA A 164 35.52 -12.87 -2.21
C ALA A 164 34.29 -12.53 -3.07
N LEU A 165 33.98 -11.24 -3.24
CA LEU A 165 32.91 -10.74 -4.11
C LEU A 165 33.33 -10.74 -5.57
N ASP A 166 34.62 -10.57 -5.84
CA ASP A 166 35.16 -10.85 -7.17
C ASP A 166 34.86 -12.30 -7.50
N PRO A 167 34.15 -12.57 -8.61
CA PRO A 167 33.80 -13.93 -8.96
C PRO A 167 35.10 -14.71 -9.10
N PHE A 168 35.31 -15.69 -8.22
CA PHE A 168 36.25 -16.75 -8.51
C PHE A 168 35.93 -17.21 -9.92
N ASP A 169 36.89 -17.05 -10.81
CA ASP A 169 36.78 -17.42 -12.20
C ASP A 169 36.46 -18.93 -12.27
N ILE A 170 35.17 -19.27 -12.27
CA ILE A 170 34.66 -20.65 -12.27
C ILE A 170 35.17 -21.37 -13.53
N TYR A 171 35.67 -20.63 -14.52
CA TYR A 171 36.16 -21.12 -15.80
C TYR A 171 37.69 -21.03 -16.00
N GLY A 172 38.46 -20.59 -15.00
CA GLY A 172 39.92 -20.70 -15.02
C GLY A 172 40.62 -20.04 -16.23
N LEU A 173 40.06 -18.96 -16.77
CA LEU A 173 40.69 -18.16 -17.81
C LEU A 173 41.47 -17.01 -17.17
N LYS A 174 42.71 -17.32 -16.77
CA LYS A 174 43.74 -16.28 -16.57
C LYS A 174 43.79 -15.38 -17.82
N GLY A 175 43.45 -14.10 -17.65
CA GLY A 175 43.16 -13.23 -18.78
C GLY A 175 43.52 -11.77 -18.62
N ARG A 176 44.79 -11.49 -18.24
CA ARG A 176 45.56 -10.23 -18.36
C ARG A 176 45.35 -9.14 -17.32
#